data_AF-A0A359AJV6-F1
#
_entry.id   AF-A0A359AJV6-F1
#
_cell.length_a   1.000
_cell.length_b   1.000
_cell.length_c   1.000
_cell.angle_alpha   90.00
_cell.angle_beta   90.00
_cell.angle_gamma   90.00
#
_symmetry.space_group_name_H-M   'P 1'
#
loop_
_entity.id
_entity.type
_entity.pdbx_description
1 polymer ?
#
loop_
_entity_poly.entity_id
_entity_poly.type
_entity_poly.pdbx_seq_one_letter_code
_entity_poly.pdbx_strand_id
1 'polypeptide(L)' 'MKKSRWYWLIVLVVILILGGLFYWYEWRPIKIRQECFKISQVSSQNITDINYKNCLRWSGLKY' A
#
# COMPACT_ATOMS: atom_id res chain seq x y z
N MET A 1 -27.51 32.16 4.69
CA MET A 1 -26.65 31.09 5.25
C MET A 1 -25.23 31.21 4.67
N LYS A 2 -24.30 31.92 5.31
CA LYS A 2 -22.95 32.22 4.74
C LYS A 2 -21.76 31.80 5.61
N LYS A 3 -21.96 30.93 6.62
CA LYS A 3 -20.93 30.62 7.64
C LYS A 3 -20.43 29.16 7.64
N SER A 4 -20.42 28.47 6.48
CA SER A 4 -20.10 27.03 6.46
C SER A 4 -19.11 26.56 5.36
N ARG A 5 -18.64 27.43 4.46
CA ARG A 5 -17.74 27.01 3.36
C ARG A 5 -16.36 26.52 3.81
N TRP A 6 -15.84 27.06 4.92
CA TRP A 6 -14.50 26.72 5.43
C TRP A 6 -14.45 25.35 6.12
N TYR A 7 -15.52 24.96 6.82
CA TYR A 7 -15.61 23.64 7.46
C TYR A 7 -15.52 22.52 6.42
N TRP A 8 -16.21 22.69 5.29
CA TRP A 8 -16.22 21.69 4.22
C TRP A 8 -14.83 21.52 3.57
N LEU A 9 -14.07 22.60 3.43
CA LEU A 9 -12.67 22.53 2.95
C LEU A 9 -11.76 21.77 3.93
N ILE A 10 -11.92 22.01 5.24
CA ILE A 10 -11.16 21.31 6.26
C ILE A 10 -11.48 19.81 6.24
N VAL A 11 -12.77 19.44 6.16
CA VAL A 11 -13.20 18.05 6.06
C VAL A 11 -12.61 17.37 4.81
N LEU A 12 -12.62 18.06 3.67
CA LEU A 12 -12.05 17.52 2.43
C LEU A 12 -10.53 17.29 2.54
N VAL A 13 -9.80 18.21 3.15
CA VAL A 13 -8.35 18.05 3.40
C VAL A 13 -8.07 16.87 4.32
N VAL A 14 -8.85 16.71 5.39
CA VAL A 14 -8.71 15.59 6.32
C VAL A 14 -8.95 14.25 5.61
N ILE A 15 -9.97 14.16 4.75
CA ILE A 15 -10.24 12.96 3.96
C ILE A 15 -9.08 12.65 3.00
N LEU A 16 -8.51 13.65 2.35
CA LEU A 16 -7.35 13.46 1.45
C LEU A 16 -6.11 12.97 2.21
N ILE A 17 -5.85 13.51 3.40
CA ILE A 17 -4.71 13.08 4.23
C ILE A 17 -4.93 11.66 4.73
N LEU A 18 -6.10 11.35 5.29
CA LEU A 18 -6.42 10.00 5.78
C LEU A 18 -6.42 8.98 4.64
N GLY A 19 -6.99 9.33 3.49
CA GLY A 19 -6.98 8.49 2.30
C GLY A 19 -5.57 8.26 1.75
N GLY A 20 -4.74 9.30 1.73
CA GLY A 20 -3.33 9.20 1.33
C GLY A 20 -2.52 8.32 2.28
N LEU A 21 -2.72 8.47 3.59
CA LEU A 21 -2.11 7.62 4.61
C LEU A 21 -2.55 6.17 4.45
N PHE A 22 -3.86 5.93 4.33
CA PHE A 22 -4.41 4.58 4.12
C PHE A 22 -3.86 3.94 2.84
N TYR A 23 -3.80 4.69 1.73
CA TYR A 23 -3.22 4.21 0.49
C TYR A 23 -1.74 3.78 0.65
N TRP A 24 -0.95 4.59 1.38
CA TRP A 24 0.48 4.32 1.54
C TRP A 24 0.77 3.16 2.49
N TYR A 25 0.04 3.06 3.60
CA TYR A 25 0.32 2.09 4.66
C TYR A 25 -0.46 0.78 4.54
N GLU A 26 -1.64 0.77 3.93
CA GLU A 26 -2.46 -0.44 3.77
C GLU A 26 -2.43 -0.92 2.32
N TRP A 27 -2.85 -0.08 1.39
CA TRP A 27 -3.06 -0.51 0.00
C TRP A 27 -1.75 -0.86 -0.71
N ARG A 28 -0.73 0.00 -0.61
CA ARG A 28 0.58 -0.20 -1.23
C ARG A 28 1.23 -1.53 -0.82
N PRO A 29 1.39 -1.86 0.48
CA PRO A 29 2.00 -3.14 0.86
C PRO A 29 1.19 -4.36 0.43
N ILE A 30 -0.14 -4.28 0.45
CA ILE A 30 -1.00 -5.39 -0.02
C ILE A 30 -0.72 -5.68 -1.50
N LYS A 31 -0.70 -4.65 -2.35
CA LYS A 31 -0.41 -4.83 -3.78
C LYS A 31 0.98 -5.42 -4.02
N ILE A 32 1.99 -4.91 -3.34
CA ILE A 32 3.37 -5.41 -3.47
C ILE A 32 3.46 -6.87 -3.02
N ARG A 33 2.82 -7.24 -1.89
CA ARG A 33 2.80 -8.63 -1.43
C ARG A 33 2.12 -9.55 -2.44
N GLN A 34 1.02 -9.13 -3.05
CA GLN A 34 0.34 -9.90 -4.09
C GLN A 34 1.20 -10.05 -5.35
N GLU A 35 1.87 -8.98 -5.77
CA GLU A 35 2.77 -9.00 -6.93
C GLU A 35 3.99 -9.90 -6.68
N CYS A 36 4.65 -9.76 -5.53
CA CYS A 36 5.74 -10.62 -5.13
C CYS A 36 5.31 -12.09 -4.98
N PHE A 37 4.10 -12.33 -4.46
CA PHE A 37 3.54 -13.67 -4.37
C PHE A 37 3.33 -14.28 -5.76
N LYS A 38 2.76 -13.51 -6.69
CA LYS A 38 2.58 -13.94 -8.09
C LYS A 38 3.91 -14.28 -8.77
N ILE A 39 4.95 -13.47 -8.56
CA ILE A 39 6.29 -13.74 -9.08
C ILE A 39 6.86 -15.03 -8.47
N SER A 40 6.65 -15.24 -7.16
CA SER A 40 7.16 -16.42 -6.46
C SER A 40 6.47 -17.71 -6.91
N GLN A 41 5.17 -17.69 -7.19
CA GLN A 41 4.40 -18.88 -7.61
C GLN A 41 4.82 -19.44 -8.97
N VAL A 42 5.52 -18.67 -9.80
CA VAL A 42 6.07 -19.14 -11.07
C VAL A 42 7.32 -20.02 -10.85
N SER A 43 7.91 -20.02 -9.64
CA SER A 43 9.08 -20.82 -9.28
C SER A 43 8.73 -22.01 -8.36
N SER A 44 9.49 -23.10 -8.47
CA SER A 44 9.32 -24.34 -7.67
C SER A 44 9.37 -24.10 -6.14
N GLN A 45 8.67 -24.91 -5.34
CA GLN A 45 8.26 -24.66 -3.95
C GLN A 45 9.35 -24.27 -2.93
N ASN A 46 10.63 -24.52 -3.19
CA ASN A 46 11.72 -24.12 -2.28
C ASN A 46 12.37 -22.76 -2.67
N ILE A 47 12.10 -22.29 -3.89
CA ILE A 47 12.61 -21.02 -4.46
C ILE A 47 11.58 -19.89 -4.25
N THR A 48 10.31 -20.25 -4.03
CA THR A 48 9.19 -19.34 -3.77
C THR A 48 9.50 -18.37 -2.62
N ASP A 49 9.95 -18.88 -1.47
CA ASP A 49 10.24 -18.07 -0.28
C ASP A 49 11.38 -17.07 -0.48
N ILE A 50 12.44 -17.48 -1.19
CA ILE A 50 13.62 -16.63 -1.43
C ILE A 50 13.25 -15.51 -2.40
N ASN A 51 12.57 -15.84 -3.50
CA ASN A 51 12.15 -14.85 -4.49
C ASN A 51 11.10 -13.90 -3.91
N TYR A 52 10.18 -14.40 -3.09
CA TYR A 52 9.20 -13.58 -2.37
C TYR A 52 9.88 -12.58 -1.44
N LYS A 53 10.80 -13.03 -0.58
CA LYS A 53 11.53 -12.16 0.36
C LYS A 53 12.39 -11.13 -0.37
N ASN A 54 13.08 -11.54 -1.45
CA ASN A 54 13.89 -10.63 -2.26
C ASN A 54 13.04 -9.54 -2.93
N CYS A 55 11.88 -9.91 -3.48
CA CYS A 55 10.94 -8.98 -4.07
C CYS A 55 10.42 -7.96 -3.03
N LEU A 56 9.98 -8.42 -1.86
CA LEU A 56 9.54 -7.52 -0.78
C LEU A 56 10.65 -6.54 -0.38
N ARG A 57 11.88 -7.03 -0.26
CA ARG A 57 13.04 -6.22 0.13
C ARG A 57 13.36 -5.15 -0.91
N TRP A 58 13.29 -5.47 -2.20
CA TRP A 58 13.50 -4.50 -3.28
C TRP A 58 12.39 -3.44 -3.34
N SER A 59 11.15 -3.82 -3.04
CA SER A 59 10.01 -2.90 -2.96
C SER A 59 9.98 -2.03 -1.71
N GLY A 60 10.97 -2.18 -0.81
CA GLY A 60 11.12 -1.40 0.42
C GLY A 60 10.20 -1.84 1.55
N LEU A 61 9.61 -3.03 1.46
CA LEU A 61 8.85 -3.62 2.55
C LEU A 61 9.79 -4.46 3.42
N LYS A 62 9.76 -4.20 4.72
CA LYS A 62 10.44 -5.03 5.71
C LYS A 62 9.65 -6.35 5.84
N TYR A 63 10.33 -7.46 5.63
CA TYR A 63 9.82 -8.82 5.84
C TYR A 63 10.23 -9.34 7.22
#